data_AF-A0A950ASW0-F1
#
_entry.id   AF-A0A950ASW0-F1
#
_cell.length_a   1.000
_cell.length_b   1.000
_cell.length_c   1.000
_cell.angle_alpha   90.00
_cell.angle_beta   90.00
_cell.angle_gamma   90.00
#
_symmetry.space_group_name_H-M   'P 1'
#
loop_
_entity.id
_entity.type
_entity.pdbx_description
1 polymer ?
#
loop_
_entity_poly.entity_id
_entity_poly.type
_entity_poly.pdbx_seq_one_letter_code
_entity_poly.pdbx_strand_id
1 'polypeptide(L)' 'MPVQMELTRIIINENNEQQIIFLKEVDGDRTFPIVIGIFEAT' A
#
# COMPACT_ATOMS: atom_id res chain seq x y z
N MET A 1 14.97 13.84 1.97
CA MET A 1 13.96 14.56 1.16
C MET A 1 12.74 13.68 1.04
N PRO A 2 11.50 14.20 1.12
CA PRO A 2 10.31 13.41 0.83
C PRO A 2 10.36 12.93 -0.62
N VAL A 3 9.93 11.69 -0.86
CA VAL A 3 9.86 11.06 -2.19
C VAL A 3 8.39 10.96 -2.56
N GLN A 4 8.04 11.39 -3.77
CA GLN A 4 6.67 11.27 -4.26
C GLN A 4 6.35 9.80 -4.58
N MET A 5 5.27 9.32 -4.00
CA MET A 5 4.78 7.96 -4.18
C MET A 5 3.35 8.00 -4.71
N GLU A 6 3.00 7.04 -5.57
CA GLU A 6 1.65 6.82 -6.06
C GLU A 6 1.10 5.48 -5.56
N LEU A 7 -0.21 5.43 -5.34
CA LEU A 7 -0.92 4.20 -5.02
C LEU A 7 -1.12 3.39 -6.30
N THR A 8 -0.49 2.23 -6.39
CA THR A 8 -0.55 1.38 -7.60
C THR A 8 -1.45 0.17 -7.44
N ARG A 9 -1.60 -0.36 -6.21
CA ARG A 9 -2.42 -1.55 -5.96
C ARG A 9 -2.91 -1.62 -4.52
N ILE A 10 -4.14 -2.08 -4.32
CA ILE A 10 -4.66 -2.51 -3.03
C ILE A 10 -5.01 -4.00 -3.15
N ILE A 11 -4.53 -4.81 -2.21
CA ILE A 11 -4.88 -6.22 -2.09
C ILE A 11 -5.62 -6.39 -0.76
N ILE A 12 -6.89 -6.77 -0.82
CA ILE A 12 -7.73 -6.99 0.37
C ILE A 12 -7.83 -8.49 0.57
N ASN A 13 -7.42 -8.98 1.74
CA ASN A 13 -7.66 -10.36 2.13
C ASN A 13 -8.73 -10.40 3.20
N GLU A 14 -9.97 -10.63 2.77
CA GLU A 14 -11.16 -10.70 3.64
C GLU A 14 -11.06 -11.85 4.67
N ASN A 15 -10.28 -12.89 4.39
CA ASN A 15 -10.10 -14.01 5.32
C ASN A 15 -9.09 -13.70 6.45
N ASN A 16 -8.15 -12.79 6.22
CA ASN A 16 -7.04 -12.54 7.15
C ASN A 16 -7.13 -11.18 7.85
N GLU A 17 -8.25 -10.48 7.73
CA GLU A 17 -8.46 -9.16 8.33
C GLU A 17 -7.33 -8.14 8.04
N GLN A 18 -6.67 -8.30 6.89
CA GLN A 18 -5.49 -7.54 6.50
C GLN A 18 -5.67 -7.01 5.08
N GLN A 19 -5.18 -5.79 4.85
CA GLN A 19 -5.09 -5.18 3.53
C GLN A 19 -3.63 -4.80 3.25
N ILE A 20 -3.21 -4.98 2.01
CA ILE A 20 -1.86 -4.65 1.56
C ILE A 20 -1.96 -3.56 0.49
N ILE A 21 -1.39 -2.40 0.78
CA ILE A 21 -1.34 -1.23 -0.08
C ILE A 21 0.05 -1.15 -0.70
N PHE A 22 0.13 -1.10 -2.02
CA PHE A 22 1.39 -0.96 -2.74
C PHE A 22 1.57 0.47 -3.23
N LEU A 23 2.57 1.13 -2.66
CA LEU A 23 3.06 2.41 -3.15
C LEU A 23 4.22 2.18 -4.11
N LYS A 24 4.24 2.92 -5.21
CA LYS A 24 5.36 2.96 -6.15
C LYS A 24 5.90 4.38 -6.24
N GLU A 25 7.20 4.50 -6.37
CA GLU A 25 7.83 5.78 -6.69
C GLU A 25 7.47 6.22 -8.12
N VAL A 26 7.10 7.49 -8.28
CA VAL A 26 6.64 8.03 -9.58
C VAL A 26 7.76 8.02 -10.62
N ASP A 27 8.97 8.45 -10.22
CA ASP A 27 10.12 8.59 -11.10
C ASP A 27 11.18 7.48 -10.90
N GLY A 28 10.78 6.34 -10.33
CA GLY A 28 11.71 5.26 -9.97
C GLY A 28 11.08 3.87 -9.92
N ASP A 29 11.91 2.89 -9.55
CA ASP A 29 11.52 1.47 -9.51
C ASP A 29 11.22 0.96 -8.09
N ARG A 30 11.32 1.84 -7.08
CA ARG A 30 11.06 1.45 -5.69
C ARG A 30 9.57 1.23 -5.47
N THR A 31 9.29 0.14 -4.79
CA THR A 31 7.95 -0.22 -4.32
C THR A 31 7.98 -0.42 -2.81
N PHE A 32 6.91 0.02 -2.15
CA PHE A 32 6.77 -0.06 -0.71
C PHE A 32 5.39 -0.62 -0.35
N PRO A 33 5.31 -1.88 0.13
CA PRO A 33 4.07 -2.45 0.62
C PRO A 33 3.80 -1.99 2.05
N ILE A 34 2.58 -1.51 2.31
CA ILE A 34 2.06 -1.17 3.63
C ILE A 34 0.99 -2.21 3.98
N VAL A 35 1.15 -2.90 5.11
CA VAL A 35 0.13 -3.80 5.64
C VAL A 35 -0.66 -3.04 6.68
N ILE A 36 -1.97 -2.93 6.48
CA ILE A 36 -2.92 -2.31 7.41
C ILE A 36 -3.97 -3.33 7.86
N GLY A 37 -4.50 -3.16 9.05
CA GLY A 37 -5.66 -3.93 9.51
C GLY A 37 -6.96 -3.47 8.83
N ILE A 38 -8.02 -4.27 8.84
CA ILE A 38 -9.31 -3.87 8.23
C ILE A 38 -9.91 -2.60 8.81
N PHE A 39 -9.62 -2.31 10.09
CA PHE A 39 -10.21 -1.20 10.83
C PHE A 39 -9.48 0.13 10.62
N GLU A 40 -8.32 0.14 9.95
CA GLU A 40 -7.54 1.36 9.72
C GLU A 40 -7.95 2.08 8.42
N ALA A 41 -8.69 1.40 7.54
CA ALA A 41 -9.20 1.93 6.27
C ALA A 41 -10.66 2.39 6.33
N THR A 42 -11.31 2.32 7.49
CA THR A 42 -12.73 2.70 7.69
C THR A 42 -12.86 4.02 8.44
#